data_AF-A0A6A6F0W8-F1
#
_entry.id   AF-A0A6A6F0W8-F1
#
_cell.length_a   1.000
_cell.length_b   1.000
_cell.length_c   1.000
_cell.angle_alpha   90.00
_cell.angle_beta   90.00
_cell.angle_gamma   90.00
#
_symmetry.space_group_name_H-M   'P 1'
#
loop_
_entity.id
_entity.type
_entity.pdbx_description
1 polymer ?
#
loop_
_entity_poly.entity_id
_entity_poly.type
_entity_poly.pdbx_seq_one_letter_code
_entity_poly.pdbx_strand_id
1 'polypeptide(L)'
;MASRDLETSFEATPLFQNICDYVKEYMSRYDASHDFNHIQRVLALTKYILAEETKANPSKKYDYQSCILSALLHDVGDKKYAQPGENAEHLVSALLSKNGCPPKNVAKIALIVENVSYTNETKRPQLVKAHINSHPELAIVQDADRLDAIGAVGIGRVFAFGAVKASDRGLQGSIEHFDDKLLKLESMMKTSTGKRLARERSERLKQFREWWDEETRFT
;
A
#
# COMPACT_ATOMS: atom_id res chain seq x y z
N MET A 1 -6.24 -13.43 23.37
CA MET A 1 -4.91 -13.28 23.97
C MET A 1 -3.83 -13.88 23.06
N ALA A 2 -3.87 -15.18 22.75
CA ALA A 2 -2.86 -15.84 21.90
C ALA A 2 -2.48 -15.16 20.55
N SER A 3 -3.43 -14.55 19.82
CA SER A 3 -3.12 -13.90 18.53
C SER A 3 -2.25 -12.65 18.70
N ARG A 4 -2.50 -11.85 19.75
CA ARG A 4 -1.76 -10.59 20.00
C ARG A 4 -0.33 -10.86 20.48
N ASP A 5 -0.12 -11.99 21.15
CA ASP A 5 1.19 -12.45 21.60
C ASP A 5 2.09 -12.87 20.43
N LEU A 6 1.52 -13.52 19.40
CA LEU A 6 2.19 -13.85 18.14
C LEU A 6 2.58 -12.61 17.32
N GLU A 7 1.71 -11.60 17.27
CA GLU A 7 1.97 -10.32 16.59
C GLU A 7 3.17 -9.59 17.20
N THR A 8 3.14 -9.42 18.52
CA THR A 8 4.18 -8.73 19.27
C THR A 8 5.49 -9.51 19.27
N SER A 9 5.41 -10.85 19.25
CA SER A 9 6.59 -11.71 19.17
C SER A 9 7.32 -11.63 17.82
N PHE A 10 6.60 -11.50 16.70
CA PHE A 10 7.25 -11.40 15.38
C PHE A 10 7.95 -10.05 15.20
N GLU A 11 7.32 -8.96 15.62
CA GLU A 11 7.89 -7.61 15.45
C GLU A 11 9.09 -7.35 16.35
N ALA A 12 9.28 -8.17 17.40
CA ALA A 12 10.50 -8.18 18.20
C ALA A 12 11.67 -8.95 17.53
N THR A 13 11.44 -9.63 16.40
CA THR A 13 12.49 -10.44 15.75
C THR A 13 13.52 -9.58 15.03
N PRO A 14 14.79 -10.05 14.92
CA PRO A 14 15.81 -9.38 14.11
C PRO A 14 15.40 -9.22 12.65
N LEU A 15 14.68 -10.20 12.08
CA LEU A 15 14.17 -10.11 10.71
C LEU A 15 13.28 -8.87 10.53
N PHE A 16 12.29 -8.67 11.41
CA PHE A 16 11.42 -7.51 11.30
C PHE A 16 12.18 -6.19 11.49
N GLN A 17 13.01 -6.09 12.54
CA GLN A 17 13.74 -4.86 12.85
C GLN A 17 14.69 -4.46 11.71
N ASN A 18 15.48 -5.41 11.20
CA ASN A 18 16.41 -5.14 10.10
C ASN A 18 15.67 -4.71 8.82
N ILE A 19 14.50 -5.29 8.53
CA ILE A 19 13.68 -4.89 7.38
C ILE A 19 13.11 -3.48 7.60
N CYS A 20 12.61 -3.18 8.80
CA CYS A 20 12.09 -1.86 9.14
C CYS A 20 13.17 -0.78 9.00
N ASP A 21 14.36 -1.02 9.54
CA ASP A 21 15.51 -0.11 9.45
C ASP A 21 15.95 0.08 8.00
N TYR A 22 16.03 -1.01 7.23
CA TYR A 22 16.35 -0.93 5.82
C TYR A 22 15.33 -0.07 5.06
N VAL A 23 14.03 -0.30 5.27
CA VAL A 23 12.97 0.45 4.59
C VAL A 23 13.01 1.92 4.99
N LYS A 24 13.22 2.22 6.28
CA LYS A 24 13.35 3.60 6.76
C LYS A 24 14.50 4.33 6.06
N GLU A 25 15.65 3.68 5.95
CA GLU A 25 16.82 4.22 5.23
C GLU A 25 16.54 4.35 3.73
N TYR A 26 15.94 3.33 3.12
CA TYR A 26 15.59 3.34 1.69
C TYR A 26 14.63 4.48 1.33
N MET A 27 13.60 4.67 2.15
CA MET A 27 12.56 5.68 1.95
C MET A 27 13.01 7.10 2.30
N SER A 28 14.12 7.27 3.04
CA SER A 28 14.68 8.60 3.37
C SER A 28 15.07 9.42 2.13
N ARG A 29 15.20 8.74 0.98
CA ARG A 29 15.55 9.31 -0.32
C ARG A 29 14.36 9.94 -1.06
N TYR A 30 13.14 9.67 -0.59
CA TYR A 30 11.91 10.09 -1.25
C TYR A 30 11.28 11.34 -0.62
N ASP A 31 10.46 12.02 -1.42
CA ASP A 31 9.72 13.20 -0.98
C ASP A 31 8.50 12.83 -0.13
N ALA A 32 7.84 13.85 0.43
CA ALA A 32 6.72 13.71 1.37
C ALA A 32 5.51 12.91 0.83
N SER A 33 5.41 12.68 -0.49
CA SER A 33 4.31 11.90 -1.06
C SER A 33 4.50 10.38 -0.90
N HIS A 34 5.74 9.91 -0.72
CA HIS A 34 6.14 8.50 -0.62
C HIS A 34 7.23 8.29 0.44
N ASP A 35 7.20 9.10 1.50
CA ASP A 35 8.14 9.01 2.60
C ASP A 35 7.87 7.78 3.50
N PHE A 36 8.74 7.56 4.49
CA PHE A 36 8.54 6.48 5.46
C PHE A 36 7.20 6.57 6.21
N ASN A 37 6.60 7.77 6.33
CA ASN A 37 5.30 7.93 6.96
C ASN A 37 4.19 7.25 6.14
N HIS A 38 4.28 7.24 4.81
CA HIS A 38 3.38 6.45 3.96
C HIS A 38 3.44 4.97 4.32
N ILE A 39 4.64 4.39 4.38
CA ILE A 39 4.83 2.98 4.75
C ILE A 39 4.27 2.69 6.15
N GLN A 40 4.50 3.57 7.12
CA GLN A 40 3.96 3.40 8.47
C GLN A 40 2.43 3.40 8.50
N ARG A 41 1.77 4.27 7.72
CA ARG A 41 0.30 4.30 7.62
C ARG A 41 -0.24 3.05 6.93
N VAL A 42 0.39 2.60 5.84
CA VAL A 42 0.01 1.35 5.15
C VAL A 42 0.20 0.14 6.06
N LEU A 43 1.28 0.08 6.83
CA LEU A 43 1.51 -0.97 7.81
C LEU A 43 0.44 -0.96 8.90
N ALA A 44 0.09 0.22 9.44
CA ALA A 44 -0.96 0.35 10.46
C ALA A 44 -2.34 -0.07 9.91
N LEU A 45 -2.66 0.32 8.68
CA LEU A 45 -3.90 -0.09 8.00
C LEU A 45 -3.92 -1.59 7.71
N THR A 46 -2.79 -2.17 7.30
CA THR A 46 -2.64 -3.62 7.08
C THR A 46 -2.96 -4.38 8.37
N LYS A 47 -2.38 -3.96 9.51
CA LYS A 47 -2.66 -4.56 10.82
C LYS A 47 -4.13 -4.44 11.21
N TYR A 48 -4.72 -3.26 11.02
CA TYR A 48 -6.13 -3.02 11.33
C TYR A 48 -7.06 -3.89 10.49
N ILE A 49 -6.89 -3.92 9.17
CA ILE A 49 -7.69 -4.74 8.25
C ILE A 49 -7.53 -6.22 8.58
N LEU A 50 -6.30 -6.68 8.80
CA LEU A 50 -6.03 -8.07 9.17
C LEU A 50 -6.77 -8.47 10.45
N ALA A 51 -6.73 -7.63 11.48
CA ALA A 51 -7.43 -7.89 12.73
C ALA A 51 -8.95 -7.97 12.56
N GLU A 52 -9.54 -7.03 11.81
CA GLU A 52 -10.99 -7.00 11.56
C GLU A 52 -11.47 -8.16 10.69
N GLU A 53 -10.73 -8.49 9.62
CA GLU A 53 -11.07 -9.62 8.75
C GLU A 53 -10.91 -10.98 9.45
N THR A 54 -9.91 -11.10 10.34
CA THR A 54 -9.73 -12.32 11.18
C THR A 54 -10.86 -12.48 12.19
N LYS A 55 -11.34 -11.38 12.79
CA LYS A 55 -12.51 -11.39 13.69
C LYS A 55 -13.79 -11.74 12.94
N ALA A 56 -14.00 -11.14 11.76
CA ALA A 56 -15.19 -11.36 10.95
C ALA A 56 -15.26 -12.77 10.36
N ASN A 57 -14.11 -13.38 10.04
CA ASN A 57 -14.04 -14.75 9.53
C ASN A 57 -12.87 -15.54 10.15
N PRO A 58 -13.05 -16.11 11.37
CA PRO A 58 -11.98 -16.81 12.09
C PRO A 58 -11.47 -18.10 11.40
N SER A 59 -12.28 -18.66 10.50
CA SER A 59 -11.95 -19.83 9.69
C SER A 59 -10.98 -19.50 8.56
N LYS A 60 -11.02 -18.27 8.04
CA LYS A 60 -10.05 -17.82 7.05
C LYS A 60 -8.75 -17.45 7.73
N LYS A 61 -7.66 -18.13 7.36
CA LYS A 61 -6.33 -17.88 7.91
C LYS A 61 -5.56 -16.93 7.00
N TYR A 62 -4.84 -16.02 7.64
CA TYR A 62 -3.91 -15.10 7.02
C TYR A 62 -2.55 -15.28 7.72
N ASP A 63 -1.49 -15.29 6.93
CA ASP A 63 -0.13 -15.30 7.46
C ASP A 63 0.29 -13.89 7.87
N TYR A 64 0.40 -13.67 9.18
CA TYR A 64 0.73 -12.37 9.76
C TYR A 64 2.05 -11.81 9.19
N GLN A 65 3.10 -12.62 9.17
CA GLN A 65 4.42 -12.19 8.70
C GLN A 65 4.38 -11.72 7.24
N SER A 66 3.67 -12.45 6.38
CA SER A 66 3.49 -12.07 4.98
C SER A 66 2.78 -10.73 4.83
N CYS A 67 1.70 -10.47 5.60
CA CYS A 67 1.02 -9.17 5.59
C CYS A 67 1.99 -8.03 5.99
N ILE A 68 2.68 -8.20 7.11
CA ILE A 68 3.54 -7.16 7.69
C ILE A 68 4.76 -6.87 6.82
N LEU A 69 5.49 -7.90 6.40
CA LEU A 69 6.68 -7.73 5.57
C LEU A 69 6.32 -7.22 4.17
N SER A 70 5.20 -7.66 3.60
CA SER A 70 4.75 -7.12 2.30
C SER A 70 4.35 -5.65 2.41
N ALA A 71 3.66 -5.24 3.47
CA ALA A 71 3.31 -3.83 3.69
C ALA A 71 4.56 -2.95 3.87
N LEU A 72 5.58 -3.43 4.57
CA LEU A 72 6.85 -2.71 4.71
C LEU A 72 7.61 -2.57 3.37
N LEU A 73 7.55 -3.60 2.53
CA LEU A 73 8.39 -3.72 1.34
C LEU A 73 7.70 -3.34 0.03
N HIS A 74 6.39 -3.02 0.03
CA HIS A 74 5.61 -2.89 -1.21
C HIS A 74 6.13 -1.83 -2.20
N ASP A 75 6.74 -0.75 -1.69
CA ASP A 75 7.32 0.33 -2.48
C ASP A 75 8.85 0.19 -2.66
N VAL A 76 9.48 -0.81 -2.04
CA VAL A 76 10.91 -1.08 -2.23
C VAL A 76 11.14 -1.64 -3.63
N GLY A 77 11.94 -0.93 -4.43
CA GLY A 77 12.21 -1.30 -5.82
C GLY A 77 11.08 -0.97 -6.79
N ASP A 78 10.14 -0.07 -6.46
CA ASP A 78 9.22 0.46 -7.47
C ASP A 78 10.01 1.16 -8.59
N LYS A 79 9.83 0.69 -9.82
CA LYS A 79 10.52 1.18 -11.03
C LYS A 79 10.33 2.67 -11.27
N LYS A 80 9.29 3.30 -10.72
CA LYS A 80 9.09 4.76 -10.78
C LYS A 80 10.17 5.54 -10.02
N TYR A 81 10.86 4.88 -9.10
CA TYR A 81 11.78 5.49 -8.15
C TYR A 81 13.15 4.81 -8.11
N ALA A 82 13.35 3.75 -8.89
CA ALA A 82 14.63 3.09 -9.06
C ALA A 82 15.64 4.06 -9.70
N GLN A 83 16.87 4.08 -9.18
CA GLN A 83 17.95 4.83 -9.83
C GLN A 83 18.49 4.09 -11.05
N PRO A 84 19.10 4.79 -12.03
CA PRO A 84 19.75 4.15 -13.17
C PRO A 84 20.77 3.10 -12.70
N GLY A 85 20.55 1.83 -13.08
CA GLY A 85 21.42 0.70 -12.73
C GLY A 85 20.98 -0.11 -11.50
N GLU A 86 19.91 0.29 -10.80
CA GLU A 86 19.37 -0.48 -9.68
C GLU A 86 18.55 -1.69 -10.17
N ASN A 87 19.01 -2.91 -9.88
CA ASN A 87 18.28 -4.12 -10.22
C ASN A 87 17.17 -4.40 -9.18
N ALA A 88 16.03 -3.74 -9.38
CA ALA A 88 14.87 -3.86 -8.51
C ALA A 88 14.22 -5.26 -8.52
N GLU A 89 14.41 -6.07 -9.58
CA GLU A 89 13.67 -7.32 -9.79
C GLU A 89 13.93 -8.41 -8.74
N HIS A 90 15.01 -8.29 -7.97
CA HIS A 90 15.35 -9.27 -6.92
C HIS A 90 15.64 -8.64 -5.56
N LEU A 91 15.44 -7.32 -5.40
CA LEU A 91 15.82 -6.60 -4.20
C LEU A 91 15.09 -7.14 -2.95
N VAL A 92 13.77 -7.32 -3.04
CA VAL A 92 12.94 -7.84 -1.96
C VAL A 92 13.37 -9.25 -1.56
N SER A 93 13.55 -10.15 -2.55
CA SER A 93 13.94 -11.54 -2.29
C SER A 93 15.32 -11.66 -1.66
N ALA A 94 16.29 -10.88 -2.15
CA ALA A 94 17.65 -10.85 -1.62
C ALA A 94 17.67 -10.31 -0.19
N LEU A 95 16.93 -9.22 0.08
CA LEU A 95 16.85 -8.61 1.39
C LEU A 95 16.22 -9.56 2.42
N LEU A 96 15.11 -10.22 2.08
CA LEU A 96 14.46 -11.18 2.97
C LEU A 96 15.36 -12.39 3.24
N SER A 97 15.99 -12.94 2.20
CA SER A 97 16.89 -14.10 2.34
C SER A 97 18.11 -13.77 3.21
N LYS A 98 18.73 -12.59 2.99
CA LYS A 98 19.87 -12.10 3.78
C LYS A 98 19.53 -11.97 5.26
N ASN A 99 18.28 -11.63 5.59
CA ASN A 99 17.82 -11.47 6.97
C ASN A 99 17.20 -12.77 7.56
N GLY A 100 17.41 -13.93 6.92
CA GLY A 100 17.02 -15.23 7.46
C GLY A 100 15.55 -15.60 7.25
N CYS A 101 14.84 -14.93 6.35
CA CYS A 101 13.46 -15.30 6.01
C CYS A 101 13.44 -16.68 5.29
N PRO A 102 12.58 -17.63 5.69
CA PRO A 102 12.49 -18.93 5.04
C PRO A 102 12.17 -18.82 3.53
N PRO A 103 12.77 -19.66 2.65
CA PRO A 103 12.59 -19.54 1.19
C PRO A 103 11.13 -19.53 0.71
N LYS A 104 10.26 -20.31 1.37
CA LYS A 104 8.82 -20.34 1.09
C LYS A 104 8.16 -18.98 1.36
N ASN A 105 8.54 -18.31 2.45
CA ASN A 105 8.02 -17.00 2.81
C ASN A 105 8.60 -15.92 1.90
N VAL A 106 9.88 -16.02 1.53
CA VAL A 106 10.52 -15.11 0.56
C VAL A 106 9.74 -15.10 -0.75
N ALA A 107 9.48 -16.27 -1.34
CA ALA A 107 8.75 -16.38 -2.61
C ALA A 107 7.33 -15.81 -2.51
N LYS A 108 6.62 -16.12 -1.41
CA LYS A 108 5.28 -15.59 -1.15
C LYS A 108 5.27 -14.07 -1.03
N ILE A 109 6.16 -13.50 -0.22
CA ILE A 109 6.22 -12.05 0.04
C ILE A 109 6.62 -11.30 -1.22
N ALA A 110 7.64 -11.78 -1.95
CA ALA A 110 8.06 -11.17 -3.21
C ALA A 110 6.91 -11.11 -4.23
N LEU A 111 6.13 -12.19 -4.34
CA LEU A 111 4.95 -12.24 -5.22
C LEU A 111 3.85 -11.28 -4.76
N ILE A 112 3.60 -11.17 -3.45
CA ILE A 112 2.64 -10.20 -2.92
C ILE A 112 3.09 -8.78 -3.27
N VAL A 113 4.33 -8.41 -2.92
CA VAL A 113 4.91 -7.08 -3.16
C VAL A 113 4.82 -6.68 -4.64
N GLU A 114 5.20 -7.57 -5.55
CA GLU A 114 5.12 -7.33 -7.00
C GLU A 114 3.69 -6.97 -7.45
N ASN A 115 2.66 -7.49 -6.77
CA ASN A 115 1.27 -7.35 -7.19
C ASN A 115 0.46 -6.34 -6.36
N VAL A 116 1.05 -5.59 -5.42
CA VAL A 116 0.33 -4.58 -4.63
C VAL A 116 -0.17 -3.42 -5.51
N SER A 117 0.67 -2.94 -6.43
CA SER A 117 0.43 -1.69 -7.15
C SER A 117 -0.84 -1.68 -8.01
N TYR A 118 -1.51 -0.53 -8.07
CA TYR A 118 -2.67 -0.28 -8.95
C TYR A 118 -2.40 -0.63 -10.42
N THR A 119 -1.21 -0.31 -10.92
CA THR A 119 -0.82 -0.52 -12.32
C THR A 119 -0.78 -2.00 -12.69
N ASN A 120 -0.30 -2.87 -11.79
CA ASN A 120 -0.23 -4.30 -12.07
C ASN A 120 -1.60 -4.95 -12.07
N GLU A 121 -2.49 -4.57 -11.15
CA GLU A 121 -3.87 -5.05 -11.14
C GLU A 121 -4.67 -4.62 -12.37
N THR A 122 -4.52 -3.36 -12.79
CA THR A 122 -5.23 -2.85 -13.98
C THR A 122 -4.73 -3.51 -15.27
N LYS A 123 -3.43 -3.82 -15.38
CA LYS A 123 -2.88 -4.54 -16.54
C LYS A 123 -3.19 -6.03 -16.55
N ARG A 124 -3.29 -6.67 -15.39
CA ARG A 124 -3.41 -8.14 -15.27
C ARG A 124 -4.46 -8.56 -14.22
N PRO A 125 -5.74 -8.17 -14.37
CA PRO A 125 -6.75 -8.33 -13.31
C PRO A 125 -7.02 -9.80 -12.96
N GLN A 126 -7.03 -10.70 -13.95
CA GLN A 126 -7.26 -12.13 -13.70
C GLN A 126 -6.10 -12.80 -12.97
N LEU A 127 -4.86 -12.39 -13.27
CA LEU A 127 -3.68 -12.88 -12.59
C LEU A 127 -3.67 -12.45 -11.13
N VAL A 128 -3.92 -11.16 -10.86
CA VAL A 128 -4.01 -10.65 -9.48
C VAL A 128 -5.13 -11.34 -8.70
N LYS A 129 -6.29 -11.58 -9.33
CA LYS A 129 -7.37 -12.37 -8.71
C LYS A 129 -6.94 -13.80 -8.36
N ALA A 130 -6.21 -14.46 -9.25
CA ALA A 130 -5.66 -15.79 -8.97
C ALA A 130 -4.64 -15.76 -7.80
N HIS A 131 -3.77 -14.75 -7.76
CA HIS A 131 -2.84 -14.56 -6.65
C HIS A 131 -3.54 -14.29 -5.32
N ILE A 132 -4.61 -13.48 -5.31
CA ILE A 132 -5.42 -13.25 -4.10
C ILE A 132 -6.06 -14.54 -3.59
N ASN A 133 -6.52 -15.42 -4.50
CA ASN A 133 -7.11 -16.70 -4.10
C ASN A 133 -6.08 -17.61 -3.42
N SER A 134 -4.83 -17.62 -3.90
CA SER A 134 -3.73 -18.42 -3.32
C SER A 134 -3.09 -17.76 -2.10
N HIS A 135 -3.08 -16.43 -2.06
CA HIS A 135 -2.40 -15.59 -1.06
C HIS A 135 -3.33 -14.43 -0.66
N PRO A 136 -4.30 -14.67 0.22
CA PRO A 136 -5.30 -13.67 0.60
C PRO A 136 -4.71 -12.46 1.33
N GLU A 137 -3.45 -12.53 1.76
CA GLU A 137 -2.70 -11.39 2.31
C GLU A 137 -2.50 -10.28 1.27
N LEU A 138 -2.43 -10.60 -0.02
CA LEU A 138 -2.34 -9.61 -1.09
C LEU A 138 -3.55 -8.67 -1.08
N ALA A 139 -4.76 -9.18 -0.82
CA ALA A 139 -5.96 -8.36 -0.70
C ALA A 139 -5.88 -7.37 0.47
N ILE A 140 -5.32 -7.78 1.61
CA ILE A 140 -5.17 -6.92 2.79
C ILE A 140 -4.20 -5.77 2.49
N VAL A 141 -3.03 -6.09 1.92
CA VAL A 141 -1.98 -5.11 1.67
C VAL A 141 -2.40 -4.15 0.55
N GLN A 142 -3.04 -4.65 -0.51
CA GLN A 142 -3.60 -3.79 -1.57
C GLN A 142 -4.66 -2.83 -1.04
N ASP A 143 -5.57 -3.29 -0.18
CA ASP A 143 -6.58 -2.42 0.40
C ASP A 143 -5.93 -1.36 1.30
N ALA A 144 -4.93 -1.73 2.11
CA ALA A 144 -4.21 -0.81 2.98
C ALA A 144 -3.47 0.30 2.20
N ASP A 145 -2.72 -0.06 1.14
CA ASP A 145 -2.04 0.89 0.26
C ASP A 145 -3.03 1.87 -0.38
N ARG A 146 -4.10 1.34 -0.98
CA ARG A 146 -5.12 2.16 -1.65
C ARG A 146 -5.87 3.07 -0.71
N LEU A 147 -6.14 2.61 0.50
CA LEU A 147 -6.78 3.43 1.52
C LEU A 147 -5.91 4.66 1.84
N ASP A 148 -4.58 4.54 1.87
CA ASP A 148 -3.68 5.68 2.10
C ASP A 148 -3.60 6.64 0.90
N ALA A 149 -4.08 6.23 -0.28
CA ALA A 149 -4.18 7.09 -1.47
C ALA A 149 -5.50 7.88 -1.53
N ILE A 150 -6.46 7.64 -0.63
CA ILE A 150 -7.77 8.31 -0.62
C ILE A 150 -8.09 8.97 0.74
N GLY A 151 -9.13 9.80 0.76
CA GLY A 151 -9.48 10.62 1.93
C GLY A 151 -8.53 11.79 2.13
N ALA A 152 -8.53 12.39 3.32
CA ALA A 152 -7.77 13.61 3.61
C ALA A 152 -6.25 13.46 3.34
N VAL A 153 -5.67 12.32 3.73
CA VAL A 153 -4.26 12.01 3.44
C VAL A 153 -4.04 11.87 1.94
N GLY A 154 -4.93 11.19 1.23
CA GLY A 154 -4.89 11.05 -0.22
C GLY A 154 -4.87 12.39 -0.95
N ILE A 155 -5.71 13.35 -0.52
CA ILE A 155 -5.75 14.72 -1.03
C ILE A 155 -4.38 15.39 -0.86
N GLY A 156 -3.82 15.38 0.36
CA GLY A 156 -2.50 15.97 0.61
C GLY A 156 -1.40 15.34 -0.27
N ARG A 157 -1.42 14.01 -0.41
CA ARG A 157 -0.42 13.26 -1.19
C ARG A 157 -0.50 13.53 -2.69
N VAL A 158 -1.70 13.61 -3.27
CA VAL A 158 -1.82 13.82 -4.73
C VAL A 158 -1.34 15.20 -5.16
N PHE A 159 -1.59 16.24 -4.36
CA PHE A 159 -1.03 17.57 -4.62
C PHE A 159 0.49 17.61 -4.41
N ALA A 160 0.99 17.00 -3.33
CA ALA A 160 2.43 16.92 -3.08
C ALA A 160 3.17 16.19 -4.22
N PHE A 161 2.64 15.05 -4.66
CA PHE A 161 3.18 14.30 -5.80
C PHE A 161 3.11 15.11 -7.10
N GLY A 162 1.95 15.75 -7.37
CA GLY A 162 1.77 16.61 -8.53
C GLY A 162 2.83 17.71 -8.60
N ALA A 163 3.08 18.40 -7.49
CA ALA A 163 4.08 19.46 -7.43
C ALA A 163 5.52 18.98 -7.70
N VAL A 164 5.90 17.79 -7.21
CA VAL A 164 7.28 17.30 -7.29
C VAL A 164 7.56 16.48 -8.56
N LYS A 165 6.61 15.66 -9.01
CA LYS A 165 6.83 14.62 -10.04
C LYS A 165 6.00 14.78 -11.31
N ALA A 166 4.96 15.62 -11.29
CA ALA A 166 4.12 15.91 -12.44
C ALA A 166 3.80 17.40 -12.47
N SER A 167 4.84 18.25 -12.39
CA SER A 167 4.67 19.70 -12.23
C SER A 167 3.93 20.33 -13.41
N ASP A 168 3.99 19.71 -14.59
CA ASP A 168 3.24 20.04 -15.80
C ASP A 168 1.72 19.83 -15.66
N ARG A 169 1.28 18.94 -14.76
CA ARG A 169 -0.13 18.69 -14.44
C ARG A 169 -0.80 19.87 -13.73
N GLY A 170 -0.02 20.65 -12.98
CA GLY A 170 -0.54 21.71 -12.13
C GLY A 170 -1.53 21.22 -11.05
N LEU A 171 -2.19 22.18 -10.40
CA LEU A 171 -3.21 21.88 -9.38
C LEU A 171 -4.47 21.28 -10.01
N GLN A 172 -4.91 21.80 -11.16
CA GLN A 172 -6.12 21.32 -11.83
C GLN A 172 -5.99 19.86 -12.25
N GLY A 173 -4.88 19.45 -12.87
CA GLY A 173 -4.72 18.05 -13.23
C GLY A 173 -4.56 17.14 -12.00
N SER A 174 -4.19 17.67 -10.82
CA SER A 174 -4.22 16.90 -9.56
C SER A 174 -5.65 16.59 -9.12
N ILE A 175 -6.59 17.50 -9.38
CA ILE A 175 -8.03 17.27 -9.21
C ILE A 175 -8.56 16.28 -10.25
N GLU A 176 -8.18 16.43 -11.53
CA GLU A 176 -8.57 15.47 -12.58
C GLU A 176 -8.10 14.04 -12.25
N HIS A 177 -6.95 13.91 -11.56
CA HIS A 177 -6.47 12.62 -11.09
C HIS A 177 -7.42 11.93 -10.08
N PHE A 178 -8.32 12.66 -9.44
CA PHE A 178 -9.34 12.08 -8.58
C PHE A 178 -10.24 11.14 -9.40
N ASP A 179 -10.68 11.58 -10.58
CA ASP A 179 -11.53 10.78 -11.48
C ASP A 179 -10.75 9.68 -12.19
N ASP A 180 -9.54 10.00 -12.63
CA ASP A 180 -8.73 9.05 -13.38
C ASP A 180 -8.39 7.83 -12.55
N LYS A 181 -8.21 8.00 -11.24
CA LYS A 181 -7.73 6.95 -10.35
C LYS A 181 -8.41 6.93 -9.00
N LEU A 182 -8.35 8.00 -8.20
CA LEU A 182 -8.59 7.91 -6.76
C LEU A 182 -10.03 7.48 -6.43
N LEU A 183 -11.03 8.02 -7.10
CA LEU A 183 -12.45 7.68 -6.92
C LEU A 183 -12.79 6.27 -7.41
N LYS A 184 -11.96 5.67 -8.29
CA LYS A 184 -12.12 4.28 -8.73
C LYS A 184 -11.69 3.28 -7.65
N LEU A 185 -10.81 3.68 -6.73
CA LEU A 185 -10.20 2.78 -5.75
C LEU A 185 -11.22 2.15 -4.80
N GLU A 186 -12.31 2.83 -4.45
CA GLU A 186 -13.37 2.28 -3.61
C GLU A 186 -13.91 0.96 -4.16
N SER A 187 -14.22 0.93 -5.45
CA SER A 187 -14.80 -0.24 -6.13
C SER A 187 -13.82 -1.41 -6.25
N MET A 188 -12.52 -1.13 -6.10
CA MET A 188 -11.45 -2.10 -6.25
C MET A 188 -10.97 -2.67 -4.91
N MET A 189 -11.59 -2.29 -3.79
CA MET A 189 -11.30 -2.88 -2.47
C MET A 189 -11.77 -4.33 -2.42
N LYS A 190 -11.00 -5.19 -1.75
CA LYS A 190 -11.22 -6.64 -1.72
C LYS A 190 -11.91 -7.07 -0.44
N THR A 191 -11.41 -6.58 0.68
CA THR A 191 -11.84 -6.94 2.03
C THR A 191 -13.12 -6.18 2.40
N SER A 192 -13.89 -6.74 3.33
CA SER A 192 -15.11 -6.07 3.81
C SER A 192 -14.76 -4.78 4.56
N THR A 193 -13.69 -4.83 5.35
CA THR A 193 -13.13 -3.70 6.10
C THR A 193 -12.60 -2.62 5.16
N GLY A 194 -11.84 -3.00 4.13
CA GLY A 194 -11.32 -2.09 3.11
C GLY A 194 -12.43 -1.32 2.41
N LYS A 195 -13.48 -2.03 1.95
CA LYS A 195 -14.66 -1.41 1.33
C LYS A 195 -15.35 -0.40 2.25
N ARG A 196 -15.55 -0.75 3.52
CA ARG A 196 -16.18 0.13 4.51
C ARG A 196 -15.38 1.42 4.70
N LEU A 197 -14.07 1.32 4.93
CA LEU A 197 -13.20 2.48 5.13
C LEU A 197 -13.08 3.32 3.85
N ALA A 198 -13.08 2.67 2.68
CA ALA A 198 -12.93 3.35 1.40
C ALA A 198 -14.16 4.19 1.05
N ARG A 199 -15.38 3.77 1.42
CA ARG A 199 -16.59 4.59 1.26
C ARG A 199 -16.45 5.94 1.93
N GLU A 200 -16.09 5.94 3.22
CA GLU A 200 -15.92 7.18 3.99
C GLU A 200 -14.78 8.06 3.45
N ARG A 201 -13.69 7.45 2.97
CA ARG A 201 -12.56 8.20 2.41
C ARG A 201 -12.84 8.74 1.02
N SER A 202 -13.59 8.02 0.19
CA SER A 202 -13.98 8.47 -1.14
C SER A 202 -15.00 9.59 -1.06
N GLU A 203 -15.88 9.59 -0.06
CA GLU A 203 -16.80 10.71 0.16
C GLU A 203 -16.06 12.02 0.46
N ARG A 204 -14.98 11.96 1.25
CA ARG A 204 -14.12 13.13 1.47
C ARG A 204 -13.49 13.66 0.17
N LEU A 205 -13.14 12.78 -0.78
CA LEU A 205 -12.62 13.20 -2.09
C LEU A 205 -13.67 13.93 -2.91
N LYS A 206 -14.91 13.40 -2.95
CA LYS A 206 -16.02 14.04 -3.66
C LYS A 206 -16.33 15.41 -3.06
N GLN A 207 -16.44 15.48 -1.73
CA GLN A 207 -16.71 16.73 -1.04
C GLN A 207 -15.62 17.79 -1.30
N PHE A 208 -14.35 17.38 -1.26
CA PHE A 208 -13.25 18.29 -1.57
C PHE A 208 -13.29 18.80 -3.00
N ARG A 209 -13.65 17.94 -3.96
CA ARG A 209 -13.84 18.34 -5.35
C ARG A 209 -14.96 19.37 -5.49
N GLU A 210 -16.08 19.18 -4.81
CA GLU A 210 -17.19 20.15 -4.84
C GLU A 210 -16.73 21.53 -4.37
N TRP A 211 -15.94 21.59 -3.29
CA TRP A 211 -15.33 22.85 -2.83
C TRP A 211 -14.38 23.43 -3.86
N TRP A 212 -13.52 22.60 -4.46
CA TRP A 212 -12.61 23.04 -5.52
C TRP A 212 -13.36 23.66 -6.71
N ASP A 213 -14.40 22.99 -7.21
CA ASP A 213 -15.20 23.46 -8.33
C ASP A 213 -15.96 24.76 -7.98
N GLU A 214 -16.47 24.88 -6.74
CA GLU A 214 -17.11 26.11 -6.25
C GLU A 214 -16.15 27.30 -6.21
N GLU A 215 -14.92 27.08 -5.75
CA GLU A 215 -13.91 28.14 -5.58
C GLU A 215 -13.28 28.56 -6.91
N THR A 216 -13.11 27.61 -7.85
CA THR A 216 -12.43 27.84 -9.13
C THR A 216 -13.35 28.27 -10.27
N ARG A 217 -14.67 28.20 -10.13
CA ARG A 217 -15.64 28.59 -11.20
C ARG A 217 -15.53 30.04 -11.69
N PHE A 218 -14.78 30.89 -11.00
CA PHE A 218 -14.61 32.31 -11.31
C PHE A 218 -13.35 32.60 -12.15
N THR A 219 -12.55 31.58 -12.45
CA THR A 219 -11.33 31.64 -13.27
C THR A 219 -11.52 30.83 -14.54
#